data_AF-A0A7J7KEW0-F1
#
_entry.id   AF-A0A7J7KEW0-F1
#
_cell.length_a   1.000
_cell.length_b   1.000
_cell.length_c   1.000
_cell.angle_alpha   90.00
_cell.angle_beta   90.00
_cell.angle_gamma   90.00
#
_symmetry.space_group_name_H-M   'P 1'
#
loop_
_entity.id
_entity.type
_entity.pdbx_description
1 polymer ?
#
loop_
_entity_poly.entity_id
_entity_poly.type
_entity_poly.pdbx_seq_one_letter_code
_entity_poly.pdbx_strand_id
1 'polypeptide(L)'
;MAEENATQAVNNHEDDSSKQPFSMSSDNYAVIAKAIGEYEIEHTVHFTSQRKYRNFNCNYEPWKNLKEGSPAPRLVWASDVVPIEGQPYLFVARKALECQYGRQHHAKPRVSARKPSYKIDCPCILEVIEIARMVSPMIQIKNKADISRHHQKLLGQVYKQLVKSLNRGEPANDLKFTREFHLRISPLSSHNHAIGEAAAEHQRIDPVIVEKLHELNSAGITSTDILTDLLKNYVEDTLFKGKTPPILTNRRFYPKKADIKNHAYLTKSQLLKSTKV
;
A
#
# COMPACT_ATOMS: atom_id res chain seq x y z
N MET A 1 17.69 7.91 61.34
CA MET A 1 17.64 9.13 60.49
C MET A 1 18.93 9.20 59.69
N ALA A 2 18.89 8.67 58.46
CA ALA A 2 19.74 9.01 57.32
C ALA A 2 19.40 7.99 56.23
N GLU A 3 18.42 8.34 55.41
CA GLU A 3 18.14 7.66 54.14
C GLU A 3 19.20 8.12 53.14
N GLU A 4 19.98 7.19 52.58
CA GLU A 4 20.77 7.44 51.38
C GLU A 4 19.97 6.98 50.15
N ASN A 5 19.61 7.96 49.34
CA ASN A 5 18.88 7.82 48.09
C ASN A 5 19.72 7.07 47.04
N ALA A 6 19.29 5.86 46.70
CA ALA A 6 19.68 5.20 45.46
C ALA A 6 18.86 5.75 44.29
N THR A 7 19.41 6.74 43.59
CA THR A 7 18.86 7.26 42.33
C THR A 7 18.94 6.17 41.27
N GLN A 8 17.83 5.51 40.98
CA GLN A 8 17.66 4.63 39.83
C GLN A 8 17.63 5.48 38.55
N ALA A 9 18.63 5.28 37.69
CA ALA A 9 18.61 5.75 36.31
C ALA A 9 17.51 5.00 35.55
N VAL A 10 16.41 5.69 35.26
CA VAL A 10 15.37 5.22 34.34
C VAL A 10 15.94 5.32 32.93
N ASN A 11 16.44 4.20 32.40
CA ASN A 11 16.75 4.06 30.98
C ASN A 11 15.43 4.09 30.19
N ASN A 12 15.09 5.25 29.64
CA ASN A 12 14.08 5.36 28.59
C ASN A 12 14.63 4.69 27.33
N HIS A 13 14.31 3.40 27.16
CA HIS A 13 14.36 2.76 25.86
C HIS A 13 13.22 3.36 25.00
N GLU A 14 13.50 4.47 24.32
CA GLU A 14 12.66 4.93 23.22
C GLU A 14 12.69 3.85 22.13
N ASP A 15 11.50 3.39 21.76
CA ASP A 15 11.23 2.34 20.78
C ASP A 15 11.75 2.76 19.38
N ASP A 16 12.83 2.11 18.93
CA ASP A 16 13.55 2.38 17.66
C ASP A 16 12.75 1.97 16.41
N SER A 17 11.55 1.41 16.58
CA SER A 17 10.65 0.98 15.49
C SER A 17 10.23 2.13 14.56
N SER A 18 10.17 3.37 15.06
CA SER A 18 9.75 4.54 14.27
C SER A 18 10.75 4.98 13.19
N LYS A 19 12.02 4.58 13.30
CA LYS A 19 13.13 4.96 12.42
C LYS A 19 13.43 3.94 11.32
N GLN A 20 12.92 2.72 11.47
CA GLN A 20 13.13 1.65 10.49
C GLN A 20 12.00 1.62 9.45
N PRO A 21 12.32 1.34 8.17
CA PRO A 21 11.30 1.14 7.15
C PRO A 21 10.57 -0.20 7.41
N PHE A 22 9.26 -0.20 7.30
CA PHE A 22 8.50 -1.45 7.31
C PHE A 22 8.66 -2.17 5.97
N SER A 23 8.92 -3.47 5.98
CA SER A 23 9.03 -4.27 4.76
C SER A 23 8.51 -5.68 4.95
N MET A 24 7.93 -6.25 3.90
CA MET A 24 7.52 -7.65 3.85
C MET A 24 7.45 -8.15 2.40
N SER A 25 7.40 -9.47 2.19
CA SER A 25 7.10 -10.05 0.88
C SER A 25 6.10 -11.20 0.96
N SER A 26 5.43 -11.46 -0.16
CA SER A 26 4.49 -12.58 -0.32
C SER A 26 4.29 -12.88 -1.80
N ASP A 27 3.99 -14.13 -2.13
CA ASP A 27 3.52 -14.54 -3.46
C ASP A 27 2.07 -14.14 -3.74
N ASN A 28 1.34 -13.68 -2.73
CA ASN A 28 -0.07 -13.32 -2.82
C ASN A 28 -0.29 -11.83 -2.52
N TYR A 29 -0.71 -11.07 -3.54
CA TYR A 29 -1.00 -9.65 -3.38
C TYR A 29 -2.11 -9.36 -2.34
N ALA A 30 -3.05 -10.28 -2.11
CA ALA A 30 -4.08 -10.08 -1.09
C ALA A 30 -3.49 -10.00 0.33
N VAL A 31 -2.41 -10.73 0.60
CA VAL A 31 -1.68 -10.67 1.87
C VAL A 31 -1.00 -9.30 2.01
N ILE A 32 -0.35 -8.82 0.94
CA ILE A 32 0.24 -7.48 0.92
C ILE A 32 -0.82 -6.41 1.13
N ALA A 33 -1.94 -6.48 0.41
CA ALA A 33 -3.04 -5.51 0.54
C ALA A 33 -3.62 -5.49 1.96
N LYS A 34 -3.74 -6.66 2.61
CA LYS A 34 -4.17 -6.78 4.00
C LYS A 34 -3.18 -6.10 4.95
N ALA A 35 -1.88 -6.37 4.80
CA ALA A 35 -0.85 -5.77 5.64
C ALA A 35 -0.77 -4.25 5.49
N ILE A 36 -0.99 -3.71 4.27
CA ILE A 36 -1.12 -2.26 4.07
C ILE A 36 -2.30 -1.71 4.88
N GLY A 37 -3.46 -2.37 4.84
CA GLY A 37 -4.64 -1.94 5.58
C GLY A 37 -4.43 -1.98 7.10
N GLU A 38 -3.80 -3.04 7.60
CA GLU A 38 -3.44 -3.17 9.03
C GLU A 38 -2.48 -2.06 9.46
N TYR A 39 -1.43 -1.81 8.66
CA TYR A 39 -0.47 -0.74 8.92
C TYR A 39 -1.13 0.65 8.94
N GLU A 40 -2.04 0.94 8.00
CA GLU A 40 -2.79 2.19 7.96
C GLU A 40 -3.66 2.41 9.20
N ILE A 41 -4.31 1.34 9.69
CA ILE A 41 -5.15 1.41 10.88
C ILE A 41 -4.31 1.61 12.13
N GLU A 42 -3.26 0.81 12.30
CA GLU A 42 -2.36 0.85 13.46
C GLU A 42 -1.73 2.24 13.63
N HIS A 43 -1.22 2.81 12.55
CA HIS A 43 -0.50 4.09 12.60
C HIS A 43 -1.40 5.29 12.30
N THR A 44 -2.70 5.06 12.06
CA THR A 44 -3.70 6.10 11.72
C THR A 44 -3.25 6.96 10.51
N VAL A 45 -2.62 6.31 9.53
CA VAL A 45 -2.16 6.90 8.27
C VAL A 45 -3.00 6.41 7.10
N HIS A 46 -2.92 7.08 5.97
CA HIS A 46 -3.56 6.62 4.74
C HIS A 46 -2.72 6.96 3.52
N PHE A 47 -2.59 6.00 2.62
CA PHE A 47 -1.86 6.07 1.37
C PHE A 47 -2.82 6.01 0.19
N THR A 48 -2.62 6.90 -0.77
CA THR A 48 -3.48 7.06 -1.93
C THR A 48 -2.70 6.91 -3.22
N SER A 49 -3.32 6.23 -4.19
CA SER A 49 -2.78 6.14 -5.55
C SER A 49 -3.24 7.35 -6.35
N GLN A 50 -2.30 8.19 -6.78
CA GLN A 50 -2.61 9.31 -7.70
C GLN A 50 -2.47 8.89 -9.18
N ARG A 51 -1.90 7.70 -9.44
CA ARG A 51 -1.72 7.14 -10.79
C ARG A 51 -2.59 5.89 -10.98
N LYS A 52 -3.06 5.67 -12.21
CA LYS A 52 -3.66 4.39 -12.60
C LYS A 52 -2.54 3.44 -13.00
N TYR A 53 -2.43 2.31 -12.31
CA TYR A 53 -1.44 1.28 -12.64
C TYR A 53 -2.11 0.22 -13.52
N ARG A 54 -1.94 0.33 -14.85
CA ARG A 54 -2.59 -0.56 -15.83
C ARG A 54 -2.08 -2.01 -15.78
N ASN A 55 -0.83 -2.23 -15.37
CA ASN A 55 -0.15 -3.53 -15.47
C ASN A 55 0.27 -4.10 -14.11
N PHE A 56 -0.30 -3.63 -13.00
CA PHE A 56 0.07 -4.08 -11.66
C PHE A 56 -0.94 -5.10 -11.14
N ASN A 57 -0.47 -6.24 -10.63
CA ASN A 57 -1.33 -7.35 -10.18
C ASN A 57 -2.33 -7.83 -11.25
N CYS A 58 -2.04 -7.61 -12.53
CA CYS A 58 -2.72 -8.31 -13.61
C CYS A 58 -1.94 -9.59 -13.92
N ASN A 59 -2.56 -10.62 -14.50
CA ASN A 59 -1.85 -11.85 -14.92
C ASN A 59 -0.94 -11.60 -16.14
N TYR A 60 -0.35 -10.41 -16.24
CA TYR A 60 0.59 -10.05 -17.28
C TYR A 60 1.93 -10.73 -17.00
N GLU A 61 2.24 -11.68 -17.85
CA GLU A 61 3.51 -12.41 -17.82
C GLU A 61 4.38 -11.84 -18.95
N PRO A 62 5.29 -10.88 -18.65
CA PRO A 62 6.11 -10.24 -19.67
C PRO A 62 6.96 -11.22 -20.49
N TRP A 63 7.23 -12.42 -19.95
CA TRP A 63 7.95 -13.49 -20.65
C TRP A 63 7.09 -14.33 -21.60
N LYS A 64 5.74 -14.31 -21.49
CA LYS A 64 4.85 -15.06 -22.39
C LYS A 64 4.37 -14.25 -23.59
N ASN A 65 4.44 -12.92 -23.51
CA ASN A 65 3.89 -12.01 -24.52
C ASN A 65 4.98 -11.26 -25.31
N LEU A 66 6.17 -11.84 -25.46
CA LEU A 66 7.22 -11.25 -26.28
C LEU A 66 6.86 -11.41 -27.75
N LYS A 67 6.69 -10.28 -28.43
CA LYS A 67 6.54 -10.30 -29.89
C LYS A 67 7.90 -10.61 -30.50
N GLU A 68 7.88 -11.33 -31.61
CA GLU A 68 9.07 -11.56 -32.43
C GLU A 68 9.81 -10.25 -32.71
N GLY A 69 11.13 -10.25 -32.51
CA GLY A 69 11.98 -9.05 -32.65
C GLY A 69 11.95 -8.06 -31.47
N SER A 70 11.12 -8.27 -30.45
CA SER A 70 11.18 -7.47 -29.23
C SER A 70 12.42 -7.83 -28.41
N PRO A 71 13.08 -6.86 -27.77
CA PRO A 71 14.19 -7.15 -26.89
C PRO A 71 13.74 -8.00 -25.70
N ALA A 72 14.48 -9.06 -25.39
CA ALA A 72 14.23 -9.87 -24.20
C ALA A 72 14.22 -8.99 -22.92
N PRO A 73 13.35 -9.31 -21.95
CA PRO A 73 13.23 -8.53 -20.74
C PRO A 73 14.50 -8.67 -19.87
N ARG A 74 14.88 -7.57 -19.19
CA ARG A 74 16.11 -7.48 -18.40
C ARG A 74 15.95 -8.27 -17.09
N LEU A 75 16.84 -9.24 -16.84
CA LEU A 75 16.96 -9.88 -15.53
C LEU A 75 17.72 -8.98 -14.56
N VAL A 76 17.28 -9.00 -13.31
CA VAL A 76 17.89 -8.31 -12.18
C VAL A 76 18.39 -9.36 -11.18
N TRP A 77 19.59 -9.14 -10.67
CA TRP A 77 20.32 -10.07 -9.80
C TRP A 77 20.23 -9.75 -8.32
N ALA A 78 20.20 -8.46 -8.04
CA ALA A 78 20.03 -7.86 -6.74
C ALA A 78 19.58 -6.44 -6.97
N SER A 79 18.83 -5.89 -6.03
CA SER A 79 18.45 -4.49 -6.01
C SER A 79 18.26 -4.06 -4.56
N ASP A 80 18.54 -2.80 -4.25
CA ASP A 80 18.34 -2.24 -2.92
C ASP A 80 16.88 -2.34 -2.44
N VAL A 81 15.95 -2.48 -3.38
CA VAL A 81 14.50 -2.55 -3.13
C VAL A 81 13.92 -3.96 -3.08
N VAL A 82 14.65 -4.97 -3.57
CA VAL A 82 14.22 -6.36 -3.57
C VAL A 82 15.39 -7.20 -3.06
N PRO A 83 15.39 -7.57 -1.76
CA PRO A 83 16.51 -8.25 -1.11
C PRO A 83 16.55 -9.74 -1.44
N ILE A 84 16.34 -10.10 -2.71
CA ILE A 84 16.47 -11.48 -3.17
C ILE A 84 17.92 -11.66 -3.60
N GLU A 85 18.61 -12.53 -2.88
CA GLU A 85 20.00 -12.83 -3.14
C GLU A 85 20.15 -14.17 -3.85
N GLY A 86 21.03 -14.20 -4.86
CA GLY A 86 21.41 -15.43 -5.58
C GLY A 86 20.48 -15.84 -6.71
N GLN A 87 19.21 -15.43 -6.69
CA GLN A 87 18.23 -15.84 -7.70
C GLN A 87 17.82 -14.65 -8.57
N PRO A 88 17.98 -14.74 -9.91
CA PRO A 88 17.58 -13.65 -10.78
C PRO A 88 16.05 -13.57 -10.86
N TYR A 89 15.55 -12.36 -11.06
CA TYR A 89 14.15 -12.09 -11.25
C TYR A 89 13.92 -11.09 -12.38
N LEU A 90 12.73 -11.12 -12.95
CA LEU A 90 12.24 -10.07 -13.84
C LEU A 90 11.47 -9.06 -13.00
N PHE A 91 11.76 -7.78 -13.20
CA PHE A 91 10.91 -6.72 -12.68
C PHE A 91 9.63 -6.66 -13.52
N VAL A 92 8.47 -6.80 -12.89
CA VAL A 92 7.17 -6.77 -13.58
C VAL A 92 6.55 -5.39 -13.47
N ALA A 93 6.38 -4.89 -12.24
CA ALA A 93 5.75 -3.60 -12.00
C ALA A 93 6.17 -3.00 -10.65
N ARG A 94 6.00 -1.68 -10.52
CA ARG A 94 6.08 -0.96 -9.23
C ARG A 94 4.85 -0.08 -9.09
N LYS A 95 4.24 -0.16 -7.92
CA LYS A 95 3.13 0.67 -7.49
C LYS A 95 3.57 1.49 -6.29
N ALA A 96 3.68 2.80 -6.47
CA ALA A 96 3.95 3.74 -5.40
C ALA A 96 2.65 4.44 -4.97
N LEU A 97 2.37 4.45 -3.69
CA LEU A 97 1.30 5.18 -3.04
C LEU A 97 1.91 6.28 -2.18
N GLU A 98 1.30 7.46 -2.24
CA GLU A 98 1.73 8.61 -1.44
C GLU A 98 0.81 8.75 -0.24
N CYS A 99 1.34 9.26 0.87
CA CYS A 99 0.50 9.70 1.97
C CYS A 99 -0.65 10.59 1.46
N GLN A 100 -1.82 10.54 2.11
CA GLN A 100 -2.95 11.43 1.79
C GLN A 100 -2.55 12.91 1.82
N TYR A 101 -1.56 13.26 2.62
CA TYR A 101 -0.95 14.59 2.77
C TYR A 101 0.28 14.82 1.88
N GLY A 102 0.56 13.91 0.95
CA GLY A 102 1.68 13.96 0.00
C GLY A 102 1.60 15.13 -0.98
N ARG A 103 2.25 14.99 -2.14
CA ARG A 103 2.42 16.13 -3.05
C ARG A 103 1.14 16.56 -3.74
N GLN A 104 1.03 17.85 -4.04
CA GLN A 104 -0.01 18.36 -4.91
C GLN A 104 0.38 18.17 -6.38
N HIS A 105 -0.15 17.14 -7.02
CA HIS A 105 0.07 16.88 -8.45
C HIS A 105 -0.91 17.68 -9.32
N HIS A 106 -0.40 18.38 -10.34
CA HIS A 106 -1.13 19.07 -11.43
C HIS A 106 -2.55 19.58 -11.08
N ALA A 107 -2.67 20.48 -10.12
CA ALA A 107 -3.85 21.34 -10.05
C ALA A 107 -3.56 22.60 -10.87
N LYS A 108 -4.24 22.78 -12.02
CA LYS A 108 -4.46 24.14 -12.51
C LYS A 108 -5.14 24.89 -11.37
N PRO A 109 -4.70 26.11 -10.99
CA PRO A 109 -5.37 26.87 -9.95
C PRO A 109 -6.82 27.07 -10.39
N ARG A 110 -7.76 26.35 -9.76
CA ARG A 110 -9.17 26.65 -9.94
C ARG A 110 -9.37 27.98 -9.24
N VAL A 111 -9.61 29.02 -10.03
CA VAL A 111 -9.86 30.41 -9.62
C VAL A 111 -11.01 30.53 -8.60
N SER A 112 -11.76 29.45 -8.31
CA SER A 112 -12.86 29.40 -7.35
C SER A 112 -12.67 28.48 -6.13
N ALA A 113 -11.48 27.93 -5.86
CA ALA A 113 -11.29 26.99 -4.75
C ALA A 113 -11.22 27.69 -3.37
N ARG A 114 -12.38 27.98 -2.77
CA ARG A 114 -12.53 28.46 -1.38
C ARG A 114 -12.11 27.44 -0.30
N LYS A 115 -11.45 26.33 -0.64
CA LYS A 115 -10.99 25.34 0.34
C LYS A 115 -9.49 25.11 0.18
N PRO A 116 -8.68 25.31 1.25
CA PRO A 116 -7.27 24.98 1.21
C PRO A 116 -7.11 23.48 0.91
N SER A 117 -6.13 23.16 0.08
CA SER A 117 -5.69 21.77 -0.12
C SER A 117 -5.06 21.28 1.18
N TYR A 118 -5.46 20.12 1.69
CA TYR A 118 -4.81 19.49 2.84
C TYR A 118 -3.42 18.91 2.50
N LYS A 119 -2.94 19.06 1.26
CA LYS A 119 -1.63 18.57 0.81
C LYS A 119 -0.53 19.46 1.40
N ILE A 120 0.47 18.84 2.02
CA ILE A 120 1.59 19.50 2.71
C ILE A 120 2.94 18.88 2.27
N ASP A 121 2.94 18.25 1.09
CA ASP A 121 4.12 17.65 0.47
C ASP A 121 4.84 16.61 1.36
N CYS A 122 4.06 15.82 2.12
CA CYS A 122 4.60 14.73 2.93
C CYS A 122 5.45 13.76 2.10
N PRO A 123 6.70 13.46 2.51
CA PRO A 123 7.63 12.65 1.72
C PRO A 123 7.43 11.14 1.96
N CYS A 124 6.55 10.73 2.86
CA CYS A 124 6.29 9.31 3.14
C CYS A 124 5.63 8.62 1.94
N ILE A 125 6.29 7.55 1.49
CA ILE A 125 5.87 6.74 0.34
C ILE A 125 5.77 5.27 0.77
N LEU A 126 4.74 4.62 0.25
CA LEU A 126 4.55 3.17 0.29
C LEU A 126 4.75 2.60 -1.11
N GLU A 127 5.52 1.54 -1.23
CA GLU A 127 5.85 0.92 -2.50
C GLU A 127 5.53 -0.57 -2.48
N VAL A 128 4.85 -1.04 -3.52
CA VAL A 128 4.70 -2.46 -3.81
C VAL A 128 5.40 -2.76 -5.12
N ILE A 129 6.37 -3.66 -5.08
CA ILE A 129 7.15 -4.09 -6.22
C ILE A 129 6.74 -5.51 -6.56
N GLU A 130 6.31 -5.70 -7.79
CA GLU A 130 5.98 -7.00 -8.34
C GLU A 130 7.15 -7.52 -9.18
N ILE A 131 7.57 -8.74 -8.90
CA ILE A 131 8.63 -9.43 -9.62
C ILE A 131 8.16 -10.81 -10.08
N ALA A 132 8.88 -11.36 -11.04
CA ALA A 132 8.79 -12.77 -11.41
C ALA A 132 10.14 -13.42 -11.16
N ARG A 133 10.21 -14.18 -10.07
CA ARG A 133 11.39 -14.90 -9.63
C ARG A 133 11.56 -16.15 -10.49
N MET A 134 12.77 -16.37 -11.02
CA MET A 134 13.03 -17.49 -11.92
C MET A 134 13.34 -18.76 -11.13
N VAL A 135 12.45 -19.76 -11.21
CA VAL A 135 12.60 -21.08 -10.57
C VAL A 135 12.98 -22.10 -11.64
N SER A 136 14.26 -22.45 -11.72
CA SER A 136 14.72 -23.53 -12.61
C SER A 136 15.05 -24.78 -11.79
N PRO A 137 14.62 -25.98 -12.21
CA PRO A 137 15.05 -27.23 -11.58
C PRO A 137 16.57 -27.43 -11.59
N MET A 138 17.26 -26.85 -12.57
CA MET A 138 18.73 -26.90 -12.69
C MET A 138 19.44 -25.93 -11.71
N ILE A 139 18.68 -25.07 -11.04
CA ILE A 139 19.18 -24.01 -10.16
C ILE A 139 18.61 -24.25 -8.76
N GLN A 140 19.33 -25.04 -7.96
CA GLN A 140 19.00 -25.23 -6.53
C GLN A 140 19.94 -24.38 -5.68
N ILE A 141 19.51 -23.17 -5.34
CA ILE A 141 20.19 -22.34 -4.33
C ILE A 141 19.46 -22.56 -3.03
N LYS A 142 20.10 -23.21 -2.08
CA LYS A 142 19.53 -23.43 -0.75
C LYS A 142 19.82 -22.22 0.12
N ASN A 143 21.07 -21.77 0.21
CA ASN A 143 21.47 -20.67 1.10
C ASN A 143 22.47 -19.68 0.46
N LYS A 144 22.68 -18.53 1.14
CA LYS A 144 23.66 -17.48 0.82
C LYS A 144 25.09 -18.00 0.57
N ALA A 145 25.51 -19.00 1.34
CA ALA A 145 26.84 -19.61 1.26
C ALA A 145 27.04 -20.47 0.00
N ASP A 146 25.96 -20.89 -0.66
CA ASP A 146 26.01 -21.78 -1.83
C ASP A 146 26.18 -21.01 -3.15
N ILE A 147 26.13 -19.67 -3.11
CA ILE A 147 26.27 -18.80 -4.28
C ILE A 147 27.77 -18.65 -4.61
N SER A 148 28.38 -19.73 -5.11
CA SER A 148 29.75 -19.69 -5.60
C SER A 148 29.85 -18.90 -6.91
N ARG A 149 31.06 -18.42 -7.25
CA ARG A 149 31.37 -17.81 -8.57
C ARG A 149 31.00 -18.74 -9.74
N HIS A 150 31.03 -20.05 -9.51
CA HIS A 150 30.60 -21.07 -10.47
C HIS A 150 29.08 -21.06 -10.67
N HIS A 151 28.31 -20.89 -9.58
CA HIS A 151 26.86 -20.73 -9.63
C HIS A 151 26.47 -19.51 -10.47
N GLN A 152 27.08 -18.35 -10.24
CA GLN A 152 26.84 -17.14 -11.05
C GLN A 152 27.12 -17.35 -12.56
N LYS A 153 28.19 -18.09 -12.91
CA LYS A 153 28.51 -18.43 -14.30
C LYS A 153 27.46 -19.35 -14.94
N LEU A 154 27.04 -20.41 -14.23
CA LEU A 154 25.98 -21.32 -14.67
C LEU A 154 24.68 -20.56 -14.94
N LEU A 155 24.28 -19.68 -14.00
CA LEU A 155 23.09 -18.89 -14.19
C LEU A 155 23.20 -17.90 -15.36
N GLY A 156 24.39 -17.32 -15.56
CA GLY A 156 24.68 -16.49 -16.73
C GLY A 156 24.60 -17.26 -18.06
N GLN A 157 24.93 -18.56 -18.06
CA GLN A 157 24.76 -19.42 -19.23
C GLN A 157 23.28 -19.78 -19.47
N VAL A 158 22.55 -20.15 -18.43
CA VAL A 158 21.09 -20.38 -18.49
C VAL A 158 20.38 -19.12 -18.99
N TYR A 159 20.79 -17.93 -18.54
CA TYR A 159 20.28 -16.66 -19.05
C TYR A 159 20.55 -16.45 -20.54
N LYS A 160 21.79 -16.68 -21.01
CA LYS A 160 22.12 -16.52 -22.42
C LYS A 160 21.29 -17.47 -23.29
N GLN A 161 21.02 -18.68 -22.81
CA GLN A 161 20.13 -19.61 -23.49
C GLN A 161 18.67 -19.12 -23.47
N LEU A 162 18.18 -18.66 -22.31
CA LEU A 162 16.85 -18.07 -22.16
C LEU A 162 16.62 -16.89 -23.12
N VAL A 163 17.53 -15.91 -23.13
CA VAL A 163 17.42 -14.74 -24.01
C VAL A 163 17.43 -15.17 -25.47
N LYS A 164 18.26 -16.15 -25.85
CA LYS A 164 18.26 -16.69 -27.21
C LYS A 164 16.93 -17.34 -27.57
N SER A 165 16.36 -18.16 -26.70
CA SER A 165 15.07 -18.79 -26.93
C SER A 165 13.92 -17.78 -26.98
N LEU A 166 13.88 -16.82 -26.05
CA LEU A 166 12.89 -15.74 -26.07
C LEU A 166 12.98 -14.88 -27.34
N ASN A 167 14.21 -14.54 -27.79
CA ASN A 167 14.42 -13.78 -29.01
C ASN A 167 14.01 -14.55 -30.28
N ARG A 168 14.02 -15.88 -30.24
CA ARG A 168 13.56 -16.75 -31.34
C ARG A 168 12.06 -17.03 -31.32
N GLY A 169 11.31 -16.46 -30.36
CA GLY A 169 9.88 -16.74 -30.19
C GLY A 169 9.59 -18.17 -29.72
N GLU A 170 10.60 -18.91 -29.26
CA GLU A 170 10.41 -20.23 -28.66
C GLU A 170 9.72 -20.03 -27.30
N PRO A 171 8.64 -20.78 -27.00
CA PRO A 171 8.04 -20.70 -25.68
C PRO A 171 9.08 -21.12 -24.64
N ALA A 172 9.26 -20.31 -23.61
CA ALA A 172 10.09 -20.63 -22.45
C ALA A 172 9.43 -21.74 -21.58
N ASN A 173 9.00 -22.84 -22.20
CA ASN A 173 8.22 -23.91 -21.56
C ASN A 173 8.99 -24.61 -20.43
N ASP A 174 10.33 -24.59 -20.47
CA ASP A 174 11.17 -25.22 -19.44
C ASP A 174 11.49 -24.31 -18.26
N LEU A 175 11.11 -23.02 -18.32
CA LEU A 175 11.41 -22.04 -17.27
C LEU A 175 10.16 -21.70 -16.49
N LYS A 176 10.20 -22.00 -15.20
CA LYS A 176 9.11 -21.66 -14.28
C LYS A 176 9.43 -20.33 -13.63
N PHE A 177 8.44 -19.45 -13.58
CA PHE A 177 8.52 -18.20 -12.84
C PHE A 177 7.47 -18.23 -11.74
N THR A 178 7.84 -17.75 -10.56
CA THR A 178 6.91 -17.52 -9.46
C THR A 178 6.79 -16.02 -9.24
N ARG A 179 5.55 -15.52 -9.18
CA ARG A 179 5.30 -14.11 -8.88
C ARG A 179 5.50 -13.86 -7.39
N GLU A 180 6.02 -12.68 -7.08
CA GLU A 180 6.21 -12.23 -5.72
C GLU A 180 6.04 -10.72 -5.64
N PHE A 181 5.54 -10.27 -4.50
CA PHE A 181 5.26 -8.89 -4.18
C PHE A 181 6.08 -8.50 -2.97
N HIS A 182 6.84 -7.41 -3.09
CA HIS A 182 7.61 -6.82 -2.00
C HIS A 182 6.98 -5.50 -1.62
N LEU A 183 6.55 -5.38 -0.37
CA LEU A 183 6.05 -4.15 0.23
C LEU A 183 7.18 -3.46 0.99
N ARG A 184 7.30 -2.15 0.78
CA ARG A 184 8.19 -1.27 1.53
C ARG A 184 7.45 0.00 1.89
N ILE A 185 7.47 0.38 3.15
CA ILE A 185 6.90 1.63 3.65
C ILE A 185 8.03 2.44 4.26
N SER A 186 8.07 3.73 3.94
CA SER A 186 9.02 4.67 4.55
C SER A 186 8.85 4.67 6.07
N PRO A 187 9.92 4.91 6.86
CA PRO A 187 9.80 5.00 8.31
C PRO A 187 8.74 6.01 8.74
N LEU A 188 8.10 5.80 9.89
CA LEU A 188 7.11 6.73 10.43
C LEU A 188 7.70 8.13 10.65
N SER A 189 8.99 8.21 11.00
CA SER A 189 9.73 9.46 11.11
C SER A 189 9.83 10.27 9.81
N SER A 190 9.50 9.66 8.66
CA SER A 190 9.46 10.36 7.37
C SER A 190 8.22 11.25 7.22
N HIS A 191 7.21 11.08 8.06
CA HIS A 191 6.07 12.01 8.05
C HIS A 191 6.50 13.38 8.59
N ASN A 192 6.20 14.43 7.84
CA ASN A 192 6.41 15.83 8.25
C ASN A 192 5.15 16.44 8.89
N HIS A 193 4.28 15.60 9.44
CA HIS A 193 3.00 15.97 10.04
C HIS A 193 2.63 15.00 11.16
N ALA A 194 1.65 15.40 11.98
CA ALA A 194 1.11 14.53 13.01
C ALA A 194 0.60 13.21 12.40
N ILE A 195 1.00 12.10 13.00
CA ILE A 195 0.53 10.72 12.76
C ILE A 195 -0.18 10.20 14.02
N GLY A 196 -0.87 9.06 13.95
CA GLY A 196 -1.60 8.54 15.11
C GLY A 196 -2.83 9.38 15.49
N GLU A 197 -3.14 9.42 16.78
CA GLU A 197 -4.30 10.16 17.33
C GLU A 197 -4.27 11.66 16.99
N ALA A 198 -3.08 12.26 16.94
CA ALA A 198 -2.91 13.67 16.59
C ALA A 198 -3.22 13.97 15.10
N ALA A 199 -3.18 12.95 14.23
CA ALA A 199 -3.52 13.07 12.81
C ALA A 199 -5.03 12.99 12.53
N ALA A 200 -5.81 12.54 13.52
CA ALA A 200 -7.23 12.26 13.39
C ALA A 200 -8.01 13.47 12.84
N GLU A 201 -7.55 14.70 13.08
CA GLU A 201 -8.31 15.91 12.72
C GLU A 201 -8.51 16.10 11.22
N HIS A 202 -7.68 15.56 10.33
CA HIS A 202 -7.75 15.86 8.89
C HIS A 202 -7.89 14.63 7.97
N GLN A 203 -8.30 13.49 8.52
CA GLN A 203 -8.46 12.26 7.74
C GLN A 203 -9.69 12.31 6.82
N ARG A 204 -9.54 11.76 5.62
CA ARG A 204 -10.67 11.51 4.72
C ARG A 204 -11.49 10.32 5.23
N ILE A 205 -12.81 10.43 5.12
CA ILE A 205 -13.72 9.33 5.43
C ILE A 205 -13.50 8.20 4.41
N ASP A 206 -13.49 6.96 4.88
CA ASP A 206 -13.37 5.79 4.02
C ASP A 206 -14.57 5.72 3.04
N PRO A 207 -14.35 5.44 1.75
CA PRO A 207 -15.44 5.32 0.77
C PRO A 207 -16.55 4.36 1.20
N VAL A 208 -16.22 3.27 1.90
CA VAL A 208 -17.21 2.29 2.35
C VAL A 208 -18.15 2.89 3.40
N ILE A 209 -17.64 3.75 4.28
CA ILE A 209 -18.44 4.49 5.27
C ILE A 209 -19.32 5.54 4.58
N VAL A 210 -18.77 6.21 3.56
CA VAL A 210 -19.53 7.18 2.75
C VAL A 210 -20.68 6.49 2.01
N GLU A 211 -20.43 5.34 1.39
CA GLU A 211 -21.46 4.51 0.75
C GLU A 211 -22.55 4.09 1.72
N LYS A 212 -22.17 3.58 2.91
CA LYS A 212 -23.14 3.22 3.95
C LYS A 212 -23.96 4.42 4.42
N LEU A 213 -23.32 5.58 4.57
CA LEU A 213 -24.03 6.82 4.90
C LEU A 213 -25.04 7.21 3.81
N HIS A 214 -24.70 7.05 2.53
CA HIS A 214 -25.63 7.30 1.42
C HIS A 214 -26.80 6.33 1.40
N GLU A 215 -26.56 5.05 1.69
CA GLU A 215 -27.60 4.02 1.86
C GLU A 215 -28.60 4.40 2.96
N LEU A 216 -28.12 4.76 4.15
CA LEU A 216 -28.95 5.14 5.29
C LEU A 216 -29.78 6.42 5.02
N ASN A 217 -29.18 7.42 4.37
CA ASN A 217 -29.89 8.63 3.95
C ASN A 217 -30.99 8.31 2.93
N SER A 218 -30.73 7.39 2.00
CA SER A 218 -31.71 6.96 0.99
C SER A 218 -32.88 6.19 1.62
N ALA A 219 -32.65 5.52 2.75
CA ALA A 219 -33.69 4.91 3.58
C ALA A 219 -34.48 5.92 4.44
N GLY A 220 -34.19 7.23 4.31
CA GLY A 220 -34.90 8.30 5.02
C GLY A 220 -34.33 8.64 6.40
N ILE A 221 -33.23 8.02 6.81
CA ILE A 221 -32.58 8.30 8.10
C ILE A 221 -31.73 9.56 7.95
N THR A 222 -32.17 10.66 8.57
CA THR A 222 -31.52 11.97 8.42
C THR A 222 -30.99 12.55 9.73
N SER A 223 -31.37 11.97 10.87
CA SER A 223 -30.85 12.38 12.18
C SER A 223 -29.36 12.05 12.28
N THR A 224 -28.54 13.05 12.57
CA THR A 224 -27.09 12.88 12.65
C THR A 224 -26.65 11.99 13.79
N ASP A 225 -27.42 11.96 14.88
CA ASP A 225 -27.11 11.13 16.05
C ASP A 225 -27.35 9.66 15.71
N ILE A 226 -28.52 9.36 15.14
CA ILE A 226 -28.86 8.00 14.66
C ILE A 226 -27.86 7.53 13.60
N LEU A 227 -27.52 8.40 12.63
CA LEU A 227 -26.53 8.05 11.61
C LEU A 227 -25.15 7.76 12.22
N THR A 228 -24.74 8.50 13.26
CA THR A 228 -23.47 8.25 13.94
C THR A 228 -23.45 6.87 14.59
N ASP A 229 -24.51 6.51 15.32
CA ASP A 229 -24.61 5.22 16.00
C ASP A 229 -24.69 4.06 15.00
N LEU A 230 -25.45 4.21 13.93
CA LEU A 230 -25.56 3.18 12.89
C LEU A 230 -24.25 2.97 12.14
N LEU A 231 -23.50 4.04 11.84
CA LEU A 231 -22.18 3.92 11.22
C LEU A 231 -21.19 3.26 12.19
N LYS A 232 -21.23 3.60 13.47
CA LYS A 232 -20.40 2.96 14.50
C LYS A 232 -20.66 1.45 14.55
N ASN A 233 -21.93 1.05 14.67
CA ASN A 233 -22.30 -0.38 14.69
C ASN A 233 -21.91 -1.07 13.39
N TYR A 234 -22.05 -0.41 12.24
CA TYR A 234 -21.61 -0.97 10.96
C TYR A 234 -20.09 -1.23 10.93
N VAL A 235 -19.28 -0.32 11.47
CA VAL A 235 -17.83 -0.52 11.59
C VAL A 235 -17.54 -1.74 12.47
N GLU A 236 -18.14 -1.82 13.65
CA GLU A 236 -17.86 -2.86 14.65
C GLU A 236 -18.41 -4.23 14.23
N ASP A 237 -19.67 -4.29 13.81
CA ASP A 237 -20.41 -5.55 13.56
C ASP A 237 -20.25 -6.08 12.14
N THR A 238 -19.86 -5.23 11.18
CA THR A 238 -19.75 -5.61 9.76
C THR A 238 -18.33 -5.50 9.23
N LEU A 239 -17.71 -4.32 9.30
CA LEU A 239 -16.38 -4.11 8.70
C LEU A 239 -15.26 -4.80 9.48
N PHE A 240 -15.34 -4.76 10.81
CA PHE A 240 -14.35 -5.31 11.73
C PHE A 240 -14.89 -6.50 12.53
N LYS A 241 -15.93 -7.19 12.01
CA LYS A 241 -16.51 -8.35 12.67
C LYS A 241 -15.43 -9.39 13.00
N GLY A 242 -15.29 -9.71 14.30
CA GLY A 242 -14.30 -10.66 14.80
C GLY A 242 -12.86 -10.15 14.78
N LYS A 243 -12.64 -8.84 14.65
CA LYS A 243 -11.33 -8.17 14.72
C LYS A 243 -11.38 -7.02 15.72
N THR A 244 -10.22 -6.49 16.11
CA THR A 244 -10.14 -5.25 16.87
C THR A 244 -10.53 -4.07 15.97
N PRO A 245 -11.61 -3.32 16.30
CA PRO A 245 -11.99 -2.17 15.51
C PRO A 245 -10.95 -1.04 15.66
N PRO A 246 -10.88 -0.11 14.70
CA PRO A 246 -10.07 1.08 14.83
C PRO A 246 -10.49 1.89 16.07
N ILE A 247 -9.58 2.71 16.59
CA ILE A 247 -9.90 3.64 17.67
C ILE A 247 -11.00 4.63 17.24
N LEU A 248 -11.90 4.99 18.16
CA LEU A 248 -13.04 5.88 17.86
C LEU A 248 -12.63 7.29 17.40
N THR A 249 -11.40 7.71 17.70
CA THR A 249 -10.83 8.97 17.22
C THR A 249 -10.46 8.92 15.74
N ASN A 250 -10.34 7.74 15.13
CA ASN A 250 -10.00 7.56 13.73
C ASN A 250 -11.17 8.00 12.83
N ARG A 251 -11.13 9.26 12.39
CA ARG A 251 -12.19 9.91 11.57
C ARG A 251 -12.40 9.23 10.22
N ARG A 252 -11.44 8.42 9.74
CA ARG A 252 -11.63 7.63 8.51
C ARG A 252 -12.80 6.66 8.66
N PHE A 253 -12.94 6.02 9.83
CA PHE A 253 -14.00 5.06 10.11
C PHE A 253 -15.14 5.64 10.97
N TYR A 254 -14.81 6.59 11.85
CA TYR A 254 -15.75 7.23 12.78
C TYR A 254 -15.84 8.74 12.48
N PRO A 255 -16.58 9.14 11.43
CA PRO A 255 -16.67 10.54 11.03
C PRO A 255 -17.36 11.41 12.09
N LYS A 256 -17.00 12.69 12.17
CA LYS A 256 -17.67 13.62 13.09
C LYS A 256 -19.07 13.95 12.57
N LYS A 257 -19.98 14.38 13.47
CA LYS A 257 -21.32 14.86 13.10
C LYS A 257 -21.31 15.91 11.99
N ALA A 258 -20.30 16.79 11.96
CA ALA A 258 -20.12 17.78 10.91
C ALA A 258 -19.86 17.16 9.52
N ASP A 259 -19.07 16.08 9.47
CA ASP A 259 -18.78 15.35 8.24
C ASP A 259 -20.04 14.66 7.71
N ILE A 260 -20.78 14.01 8.60
CA ILE A 260 -22.06 13.35 8.30
C ILE A 260 -23.05 14.36 7.70
N LYS A 261 -23.20 15.54 8.31
CA LYS A 261 -24.04 16.63 7.79
C LYS A 261 -23.62 17.07 6.40
N ASN A 262 -22.32 17.24 6.18
CA ASN A 262 -21.76 17.65 4.88
C ASN A 262 -22.08 16.62 3.80
N HIS A 263 -21.89 15.33 4.07
CA HIS A 263 -22.20 14.25 3.13
C HIS A 263 -23.70 14.10 2.88
N ALA A 264 -24.54 14.20 3.90
CA ALA A 264 -26.00 14.17 3.75
C ALA A 264 -26.51 15.31 2.85
N TYR A 265 -25.98 16.53 3.04
CA TYR A 265 -26.28 17.67 2.18
C TYR A 265 -25.86 17.44 0.72
N LEU A 266 -24.64 16.94 0.49
CA LEU A 266 -24.15 16.65 -0.85
C LEU A 266 -25.01 15.59 -1.55
N THR A 267 -25.43 14.54 -0.84
CA THR A 267 -26.33 13.49 -1.34
C THR A 267 -27.65 14.10 -1.82
N LYS A 268 -28.29 14.91 -0.97
CA LYS A 268 -29.55 15.59 -1.29
C LYS A 268 -29.39 16.50 -2.51
N SER A 269 -28.28 17.23 -2.60
CA SER A 269 -27.99 18.11 -3.75
C SER A 269 -27.74 17.36 -5.06
N GLN A 270 -27.15 16.16 -5.01
CA GLN A 270 -26.89 15.32 -6.18
C GLN A 270 -28.18 14.64 -6.66
N LEU A 271 -28.99 14.11 -5.73
CA LEU A 271 -30.30 13.55 -6.03
C LEU A 271 -31.22 14.59 -6.67
N LEU A 272 -31.28 15.81 -6.14
CA LEU A 272 -32.07 16.92 -6.72
C LEU A 272 -31.60 17.34 -8.13
N LYS A 273 -30.36 17.05 -8.51
CA LYS A 273 -29.85 17.31 -9.86
C LYS A 273 -30.17 16.17 -10.83
N SER A 274 -30.20 14.91 -10.35
CA SER A 274 -30.54 13.76 -11.19
C SER A 274 -32.04 13.65 -11.47
N THR A 275 -32.92 14.23 -10.64
CA THR A 275 -34.37 14.28 -10.88
C THR A 275 -34.80 15.40 -11.85
N LYS A 276 -33.87 16.26 -12.29
CA LYS A 276 -34.12 17.38 -13.22
C LYS A 276 -33.72 17.06 -14.68
N VAL A 277 -33.50 15.78 -14.99
CA VAL A 277 -33.25 15.25 -16.35
C VAL A 277 -34.43 14.36 -16.70
#